data_AF-A0A367K6A4-F1
#
_entry.id   AF-A0A367K6A4-F1
#
_cell.length_a   1.000
_cell.length_b   1.000
_cell.length_c   1.000
_cell.angle_alpha   90.00
_cell.angle_beta   90.00
_cell.angle_gamma   90.00
#
_symmetry.space_group_name_H-M   'P 1'
#
loop_
_entity.id
_entity.type
_entity.pdbx_description
1 polymer ?
#
loop_
_entity_poly.entity_id
_entity_poly.type
_entity_poly.pdbx_seq_one_letter_code
_entity_poly.pdbx_strand_id
1 'polypeptide(L)'
;MSTRKVALTLFSSSTCSLCTTAKAAIVNVQKKTPFSLTVLDIHKEECPKEFRDKYMFDIPVVHLNDKFLMQHRVPEDSLLEAIKHYEATGKIKAIQAANQFWQQFKEEQSKIEDLLNESYSLPKSDLSQHFDTILQRINTMEKKITEALDYIPSYDERQFSLQLKSLGDRLEKTKAELTPKAKFSFKSRKKKPSVLKATLTEKEPETDNKKDLLSDATVLLKDESNTILRLGQKTIEKKSIDVLLSNLRSCIVILEDPSITISAVHIKNVQDCVILCGKIDGSVLIYDIKHSLLVVGCHQLRIHDANEVDILMHVTSRPIIEDSTGVTSGKYIIQTDDINYFDQIEDFNWLKKQASPNWTVMSNDRARELNQALKTDMTLTDLPHLLPNKN
;
A
#
# COMPACT_ATOMS: atom_id res chain seq x y z
N MET A 1 -14.95 20.88 -39.96
CA MET A 1 -15.03 21.39 -38.57
C MET A 1 -13.62 21.74 -38.13
N SER A 2 -13.37 22.98 -37.71
CA SER A 2 -12.03 23.37 -37.25
C SER A 2 -11.74 22.61 -35.95
N THR A 3 -10.77 21.70 -35.98
CA THR A 3 -10.32 21.00 -34.77
C THR A 3 -9.74 22.02 -33.80
N ARG A 4 -10.19 22.00 -32.55
CA ARG A 4 -9.68 22.90 -31.51
C ARG A 4 -8.20 22.59 -31.29
N LYS A 5 -7.34 23.60 -31.23
CA LYS A 5 -5.91 23.38 -30.95
C LYS A 5 -5.74 22.83 -29.53
N VAL A 6 -4.91 21.79 -29.42
CA VAL A 6 -4.54 21.16 -28.16
C VAL A 6 -3.06 21.42 -27.89
N ALA A 7 -2.78 22.02 -26.74
CA ALA A 7 -1.44 22.21 -26.20
C ALA A 7 -1.36 21.58 -24.82
N LEU A 8 -0.38 20.72 -24.61
CA LEU A 8 -0.07 20.15 -23.31
C LEU A 8 1.21 20.77 -22.76
N THR A 9 1.21 21.07 -21.46
CA THR A 9 2.41 21.47 -20.72
C THR A 9 2.66 20.45 -19.62
N LEU A 10 3.82 19.80 -19.66
CA LEU A 10 4.29 18.89 -18.62
C LEU A 10 5.28 19.63 -17.71
N PHE A 11 4.91 19.83 -16.46
CA PHE A 11 5.83 20.25 -15.40
C PHE A 11 6.54 19.01 -14.86
N SER A 12 7.87 19.02 -14.88
CA SER A 12 8.74 17.86 -14.66
C SER A 12 9.99 18.27 -13.88
N SER A 13 10.82 17.29 -13.51
CA SER A 13 12.19 17.49 -13.05
C SER A 13 13.08 16.38 -13.62
N SER A 14 14.34 16.71 -13.90
CA SER A 14 15.37 15.73 -14.29
C SER A 14 15.63 14.62 -13.26
N THR A 15 15.27 14.83 -11.99
CA THR A 15 15.45 13.84 -10.91
C THR A 15 14.19 13.01 -10.61
N CYS A 16 13.08 13.27 -11.33
CA CYS A 16 11.77 12.67 -11.08
C CYS A 16 11.51 11.46 -12.00
N SER A 17 11.51 10.25 -11.44
CA SER A 17 11.25 9.00 -12.19
C SER A 17 9.83 8.94 -12.76
N LEU A 18 8.82 9.38 -11.98
CA LEU A 18 7.42 9.47 -12.43
C LEU A 18 7.26 10.39 -13.66
N CYS A 19 8.10 11.42 -13.75
CA CYS A 19 8.06 12.37 -14.84
C CYS A 19 8.55 11.75 -16.16
N THR A 20 9.50 10.82 -16.10
CA THR A 20 9.93 10.02 -17.26
C THR A 20 8.77 9.17 -17.78
N THR A 21 8.07 8.47 -16.89
CA THR A 21 6.89 7.66 -17.25
C THR A 21 5.76 8.52 -17.82
N ALA A 22 5.46 9.65 -17.18
CA ALA A 22 4.45 10.60 -17.66
C ALA A 22 4.79 11.14 -19.06
N LYS A 23 6.05 11.52 -19.29
CA LYS A 23 6.52 11.99 -20.60
C LYS A 23 6.37 10.89 -21.66
N ALA A 24 6.73 9.65 -21.35
CA ALA A 24 6.58 8.52 -22.27
C ALA A 24 5.11 8.29 -22.66
N ALA A 25 4.20 8.31 -21.67
CA ALA A 25 2.76 8.18 -21.90
C ALA A 25 2.22 9.30 -22.80
N ILE A 26 2.60 10.56 -22.53
CA ILE A 26 2.20 11.71 -23.36
C ILE A 26 2.70 11.54 -24.80
N VAL A 27 3.97 11.17 -24.99
CA VAL A 27 4.55 10.95 -26.33
C VAL A 27 3.83 9.81 -27.07
N ASN A 28 3.43 8.74 -26.38
CA ASN A 28 2.64 7.67 -26.99
C ASN A 28 1.25 8.14 -27.40
N VAL A 29 0.58 8.95 -26.59
CA VAL A 29 -0.71 9.56 -26.95
C VAL A 29 -0.55 10.53 -28.11
N GLN A 30 0.57 11.25 -28.20
CA GLN A 30 0.89 12.16 -29.31
C GLN A 30 1.01 11.45 -30.67
N LYS A 31 1.39 10.16 -30.68
CA LYS A 31 1.36 9.32 -31.89
C LYS A 31 -0.07 9.00 -32.34
N LYS A 32 -1.04 8.99 -31.41
CA LYS A 32 -2.45 8.66 -31.65
C LYS A 32 -3.29 9.89 -31.99
N THR A 33 -2.99 11.04 -31.40
CA THR A 33 -3.68 12.32 -31.64
C THR A 33 -2.69 13.49 -31.66
N PRO A 34 -2.75 14.40 -32.66
CA PRO A 34 -1.80 15.50 -32.79
C PRO A 34 -2.09 16.62 -31.79
N PHE A 35 -1.06 16.99 -31.01
CA PHE A 35 -1.07 18.17 -30.13
C PHE A 35 0.34 18.74 -29.97
N SER A 36 0.45 19.97 -29.48
CA SER A 36 1.73 20.56 -29.10
C SER A 36 2.09 20.18 -27.67
N LEU A 37 3.38 19.91 -27.40
CA LEU A 37 3.87 19.53 -26.07
C LEU A 37 5.02 20.45 -25.65
N THR A 38 4.85 21.10 -24.51
CA THR A 38 5.89 21.88 -23.82
C THR A 38 6.29 21.11 -22.56
N VAL A 39 7.59 20.98 -22.29
CA VAL A 39 8.10 20.37 -21.05
C VAL A 39 8.89 21.42 -20.29
N LEU A 40 8.44 21.73 -19.07
CA LEU A 40 9.08 22.70 -18.19
C LEU A 40 9.67 21.97 -16.98
N ASP A 41 10.97 22.14 -16.77
CA ASP A 41 11.63 21.64 -15.56
C ASP A 41 11.44 22.65 -14.43
N ILE A 42 10.80 22.25 -13.34
CA ILE A 42 10.47 23.13 -12.21
C ILE A 42 11.70 23.74 -11.52
N HIS A 43 12.89 23.16 -11.71
CA HIS A 43 14.12 23.68 -11.11
C HIS A 43 14.87 24.67 -12.02
N LYS A 44 14.45 24.83 -13.28
CA LYS A 44 15.11 25.73 -14.22
C LYS A 44 14.39 27.08 -14.36
N GLU A 45 15.11 28.08 -14.84
CA GLU A 45 14.63 29.46 -14.97
C GLU A 45 13.52 29.62 -16.03
N GLU A 46 13.41 28.68 -16.98
CA GLU A 46 12.34 28.71 -17.98
C GLU A 46 10.96 28.37 -17.40
N CYS A 47 10.90 27.78 -16.19
CA CYS A 47 9.64 27.54 -15.49
C CYS A 47 9.21 28.78 -14.70
N PRO A 48 8.02 29.36 -14.95
CA PRO A 48 7.53 30.49 -14.18
C PRO A 48 7.51 30.20 -12.68
N LYS A 49 7.97 31.16 -11.88
CA LYS A 49 8.10 31.02 -10.42
C LYS A 49 6.80 30.56 -9.74
N GLU A 50 5.66 31.06 -10.21
CA GLU A 50 4.33 30.65 -9.70
C GLU A 50 4.08 29.15 -9.81
N PHE A 51 4.52 28.49 -10.89
CA PHE A 51 4.33 27.06 -11.09
C PHE A 51 5.42 26.24 -10.42
N ARG A 52 6.64 26.77 -10.34
CA ARG A 52 7.71 26.18 -9.53
C ARG A 52 7.27 26.05 -8.08
N ASP A 53 6.84 27.14 -7.46
CA ASP A 53 6.44 27.13 -6.04
C ASP A 53 5.19 26.27 -5.82
N LYS A 54 4.28 26.25 -6.79
CA LYS A 54 3.02 25.48 -6.72
C LYS A 54 3.19 23.98 -6.92
N TYR A 55 4.13 23.53 -7.76
CA TYR A 55 4.26 22.12 -8.14
C TYR A 55 5.56 21.48 -7.66
N MET A 56 6.38 22.16 -6.85
CA MET A 56 7.69 21.64 -6.44
C MET A 56 7.68 20.26 -5.80
N PHE A 57 6.55 19.86 -5.20
CA PHE A 57 6.38 18.54 -4.56
C PHE A 57 5.39 17.62 -5.29
N ASP A 58 4.74 18.10 -6.36
CA ASP A 58 3.59 17.43 -6.99
C ASP A 58 3.84 17.07 -8.47
N ILE A 59 5.09 17.15 -8.93
CA ILE A 59 5.46 16.72 -10.30
C ILE A 59 5.42 15.18 -10.43
N PRO A 60 5.03 14.65 -11.61
CA PRO A 60 4.67 15.36 -12.84
C PRO A 60 3.27 15.98 -12.79
N VAL A 61 3.12 17.18 -13.35
CA VAL A 61 1.82 17.85 -13.54
C VAL A 61 1.60 18.12 -15.02
N VAL A 62 0.41 17.81 -15.53
CA VAL A 62 0.02 18.06 -16.93
C VAL A 62 -1.06 19.12 -16.96
N HIS A 63 -0.84 20.14 -17.78
CA HIS A 63 -1.86 21.11 -18.17
C HIS A 63 -2.31 20.86 -19.61
N LEU A 64 -3.57 21.17 -19.90
CA LEU A 64 -4.13 21.26 -21.23
C LEU A 64 -4.55 22.71 -21.45
N ASN A 65 -4.01 23.36 -22.49
CA ASN A 65 -4.24 24.77 -22.84
C ASN A 65 -4.20 25.69 -21.60
N ASP A 66 -3.06 25.65 -20.90
CA ASP A 66 -2.75 26.46 -19.70
C ASP A 66 -3.64 26.21 -18.48
N LYS A 67 -4.47 25.17 -18.50
CA LYS A 67 -5.28 24.75 -17.35
C LYS A 67 -4.84 23.39 -16.87
N PHE A 68 -4.83 23.22 -15.55
CA PHE A 68 -4.55 21.94 -14.91
C PHE A 68 -5.44 20.81 -15.49
N LEU A 69 -4.82 19.68 -15.80
CA LEU A 69 -5.52 18.48 -16.26
C LEU A 69 -5.37 17.32 -15.26
N MET A 70 -4.14 16.94 -14.93
CA MET A 70 -3.82 15.79 -14.06
C MET A 70 -2.42 15.89 -13.46
N GLN A 71 -2.12 15.10 -12.41
CA GLN A 71 -0.79 15.03 -11.78
C GLN A 71 -0.47 13.62 -11.26
N HIS A 72 0.81 13.38 -10.93
CA HIS A 72 1.41 12.14 -10.40
C HIS A 72 1.38 10.94 -11.36
N ARG A 73 0.21 10.65 -11.94
CA ARG A 73 0.01 9.57 -12.90
C ARG A 73 -0.62 10.12 -14.17
N VAL A 74 -0.07 9.72 -15.31
CA VAL A 74 -0.58 10.10 -16.63
C VAL A 74 -0.89 8.82 -17.42
N PRO A 75 -2.06 8.19 -17.19
CA PRO A 75 -2.48 7.05 -17.99
C PRO A 75 -2.78 7.47 -19.43
N GLU A 76 -2.36 6.66 -20.41
CA GLU A 76 -2.57 6.98 -21.82
C GLU A 76 -4.05 7.13 -22.18
N ASP A 77 -4.90 6.21 -21.69
CA ASP A 77 -6.33 6.20 -22.01
C ASP A 77 -7.05 7.42 -21.42
N SER A 78 -6.79 7.75 -20.14
CA SER A 78 -7.35 8.92 -19.48
C SER A 78 -6.91 10.23 -20.14
N LEU A 79 -5.65 10.33 -20.56
CA LEU A 79 -5.14 11.49 -21.29
C LEU A 79 -5.81 11.61 -22.66
N LEU A 80 -5.95 10.50 -23.39
CA LEU A 80 -6.60 10.47 -24.70
C LEU A 80 -8.09 10.84 -24.62
N GLU A 81 -8.81 10.33 -23.62
CA GLU A 81 -10.21 10.70 -23.36
C GLU A 81 -10.36 12.18 -23.04
N ALA A 82 -9.49 12.73 -22.19
CA ALA A 82 -9.50 14.14 -21.85
C ALA A 82 -9.26 15.04 -23.08
N ILE A 83 -8.33 14.67 -23.95
CA ILE A 83 -8.06 15.39 -25.21
C ILE A 83 -9.29 15.33 -26.11
N LYS A 84 -9.84 14.14 -26.37
CA LYS A 84 -11.04 13.98 -27.21
C LYS A 84 -12.24 14.75 -26.66
N HIS A 85 -12.44 14.74 -25.35
CA HIS A 85 -13.51 15.49 -24.69
C HIS A 85 -13.34 17.00 -24.91
N TYR A 86 -12.11 17.52 -24.76
CA TYR A 86 -11.82 18.92 -25.03
C TYR A 86 -12.02 19.28 -26.51
N GLU A 87 -11.57 18.43 -27.44
CA GLU A 87 -11.77 18.64 -28.87
C GLU A 87 -13.26 18.70 -29.23
N ALA A 88 -14.09 17.85 -28.62
CA ALA A 88 -15.54 17.81 -28.84
C ALA A 88 -16.27 18.98 -28.17
N THR A 89 -15.96 19.30 -26.91
CA THR A 89 -16.77 20.22 -26.08
C THR A 89 -16.15 21.60 -25.87
N GLY A 90 -14.83 21.73 -26.04
CA GLY A 90 -14.05 22.91 -25.67
C GLY A 90 -13.87 23.08 -24.16
N LYS A 91 -14.33 22.11 -23.37
CA LYS A 91 -14.22 22.11 -21.91
C LYS A 91 -13.15 21.14 -21.47
N ILE A 92 -12.38 21.55 -20.47
CA ILE A 92 -11.37 20.69 -19.85
C ILE A 92 -12.04 20.04 -18.65
N LYS A 93 -12.26 18.73 -18.73
CA LYS A 93 -12.68 17.92 -17.60
C LYS A 93 -11.43 17.61 -16.77
N ALA A 94 -10.96 18.61 -16.03
CA ALA A 94 -9.82 18.44 -15.14
C ALA A 94 -10.16 17.37 -14.09
N ILE A 95 -9.17 16.55 -13.71
CA ILE A 95 -9.23 15.67 -12.53
C ILE A 95 -9.12 16.55 -11.23
N GLN A 96 -9.62 17.79 -11.28
CA GLN A 96 -9.65 18.73 -10.16
C GLN A 96 -10.66 18.30 -9.10
N ALA A 97 -11.80 17.75 -9.51
CA ALA A 97 -12.81 17.26 -8.56
C ALA A 97 -12.26 16.10 -7.72
N ALA A 98 -11.50 15.17 -8.31
CA ALA A 98 -10.89 14.07 -7.58
C ALA A 98 -9.76 14.55 -6.64
N ASN A 99 -8.92 15.48 -7.07
CA ASN A 99 -7.86 16.04 -6.20
C ASN A 99 -8.42 16.89 -5.06
N GLN A 100 -9.44 17.71 -5.32
CA GLN A 100 -10.15 18.47 -4.27
C GLN A 100 -10.85 17.53 -3.31
N PHE A 101 -11.49 16.48 -3.82
CA PHE A 101 -12.08 15.43 -3.00
C PHE A 101 -11.04 14.75 -2.11
N TRP A 102 -9.86 14.42 -2.67
CA TRP A 102 -8.78 13.79 -1.92
C TRP A 102 -8.24 14.68 -0.79
N GLN A 103 -8.05 15.98 -1.04
CA GLN A 103 -7.64 16.95 -0.01
C GLN A 103 -8.70 17.06 1.08
N GLN A 104 -9.97 17.20 0.71
CA GLN A 104 -11.09 17.26 1.67
C GLN A 104 -11.23 15.97 2.49
N PHE A 105 -11.04 14.82 1.85
CA PHE A 105 -11.11 13.52 2.50
C PHE A 105 -9.99 13.38 3.55
N LYS A 106 -8.74 13.72 3.19
CA LYS A 106 -7.62 13.71 4.12
C LYS A 106 -7.79 14.65 5.31
N GLU A 107 -8.28 15.86 5.04
CA GLU A 107 -8.52 16.84 6.09
C GLU A 107 -9.58 16.35 7.09
N GLU A 108 -10.70 15.80 6.60
CA GLU A 108 -11.74 15.24 7.46
C GLU A 108 -11.30 13.96 8.18
N GLN A 109 -10.50 13.11 7.54
CA GLN A 109 -9.87 11.97 8.19
C GLN A 109 -9.03 12.41 9.40
N SER A 110 -8.14 13.39 9.21
CA SER A 110 -7.31 13.92 10.30
C SER A 110 -8.18 14.42 11.46
N LYS A 111 -9.25 15.17 11.17
CA LYS A 111 -10.18 15.66 12.21
C LYS A 111 -10.86 14.53 12.97
N ILE A 112 -11.25 13.44 12.29
CA ILE A 112 -11.84 12.26 12.95
C ILE A 112 -10.82 11.57 13.84
N GLU A 113 -9.57 11.44 13.37
CA GLU A 113 -8.49 10.85 14.17
C GLU A 113 -8.15 11.70 15.41
N ASP A 114 -8.15 13.03 15.28
CA ASP A 114 -7.99 13.96 16.40
C ASP A 114 -9.13 13.81 17.42
N LEU A 115 -10.39 13.76 16.97
CA LEU A 115 -11.54 13.52 17.85
C LEU A 115 -11.46 12.14 18.54
N LEU A 116 -10.98 11.10 17.85
CA LEU A 116 -10.75 9.78 18.45
C LEU A 116 -9.68 9.85 19.54
N ASN A 117 -8.61 10.62 19.34
CA ASN A 117 -7.57 10.83 20.36
C ASN A 117 -8.09 11.65 21.56
N GLU A 118 -8.89 12.68 21.30
CA GLU A 118 -9.53 13.50 22.35
C GLU A 118 -10.47 12.67 23.25
N SER A 119 -11.03 11.57 22.73
CA SER A 119 -11.93 10.67 23.48
C SER A 119 -11.30 10.18 24.79
N TYR A 120 -9.98 9.97 24.84
CA TYR A 120 -9.27 9.51 26.04
C TYR A 120 -9.16 10.57 27.14
N SER A 121 -9.38 11.84 26.81
CA SER A 121 -9.26 12.99 27.72
C SER A 121 -10.61 13.51 28.23
N LEU A 122 -11.72 13.04 27.65
CA LEU A 122 -13.06 13.55 27.93
C LEU A 122 -13.72 12.88 29.15
N PRO A 123 -14.59 13.61 29.89
CA PRO A 123 -15.41 13.05 30.96
C PRO A 123 -16.36 11.98 30.43
N LYS A 124 -16.64 10.95 31.26
CA LYS A 124 -17.53 9.84 30.89
C LYS A 124 -18.97 10.25 30.54
N SER A 125 -19.43 11.42 31.00
CA SER A 125 -20.74 11.97 30.66
C SER A 125 -20.86 12.34 29.18
N ASP A 126 -19.76 12.75 28.57
CA ASP A 126 -19.75 13.38 27.25
C ASP A 126 -19.35 12.40 26.15
N LEU A 127 -18.76 11.25 26.52
CA LEU A 127 -18.29 10.21 25.62
C LEU A 127 -19.38 9.68 24.67
N SER A 128 -20.62 9.51 25.15
CA SER A 128 -21.69 8.99 24.30
C SER A 128 -21.99 9.94 23.15
N GLN A 129 -22.15 11.24 23.44
CA GLN A 129 -22.43 12.25 22.44
C GLN A 129 -21.22 12.49 21.52
N HIS A 130 -20.01 12.38 22.06
CA HIS A 130 -18.76 12.48 21.30
C HIS A 130 -18.63 11.35 20.26
N PHE A 131 -18.85 10.10 20.65
CA PHE A 131 -18.82 8.97 19.72
C PHE A 131 -19.92 9.05 18.66
N ASP A 132 -21.11 9.52 19.00
CA ASP A 132 -22.18 9.75 18.02
C ASP A 132 -21.78 10.82 16.99
N THR A 133 -21.07 11.86 17.42
CA THR A 133 -20.52 12.91 16.53
C THR A 133 -19.48 12.35 15.56
N ILE A 134 -18.57 11.50 16.05
CA ILE A 134 -17.55 10.83 15.22
C ILE A 134 -18.23 9.91 14.19
N LEU A 135 -19.21 9.10 14.62
CA LEU A 135 -19.96 8.22 13.73
C LEU A 135 -20.69 8.99 12.62
N GLN A 136 -21.31 10.12 12.96
CA GLN A 136 -21.96 11.00 11.97
C GLN A 136 -20.97 11.54 10.94
N ARG A 137 -19.75 11.90 11.34
CA ARG A 137 -18.70 12.35 10.41
C ARG A 137 -18.25 11.23 9.48
N ILE A 138 -18.03 10.01 10.00
CA ILE A 138 -17.69 8.83 9.20
C ILE A 138 -18.78 8.55 8.15
N ASN A 139 -20.05 8.50 8.55
CA ASN A 139 -21.18 8.29 7.64
C ASN A 139 -21.31 9.42 6.60
N THR A 140 -20.99 10.65 6.98
CA THR A 140 -20.97 11.79 6.04
C THR A 140 -19.87 11.63 4.99
N MET A 141 -18.70 11.13 5.38
CA MET A 141 -17.61 10.83 4.44
C MET A 141 -17.98 9.67 3.50
N GLU A 142 -18.61 8.60 4.00
CA GLU A 142 -19.12 7.49 3.16
C GLU A 142 -20.10 8.00 2.08
N LYS A 143 -21.01 8.90 2.47
CA LYS A 143 -21.95 9.52 1.54
C LYS A 143 -21.22 10.37 0.49
N LYS A 144 -20.23 11.17 0.90
CA LYS A 144 -19.42 11.98 -0.02
C LYS A 144 -18.64 11.14 -1.03
N ILE A 145 -18.10 9.98 -0.63
CA ILE A 145 -17.47 9.04 -1.58
C ILE A 145 -18.48 8.54 -2.58
N THR A 146 -19.67 8.14 -2.12
CA THR A 146 -20.74 7.65 -2.98
C THR A 146 -21.14 8.69 -4.03
N GLU A 147 -21.24 9.97 -3.63
CA GLU A 147 -21.50 11.10 -4.54
C GLU A 147 -20.32 11.40 -5.48
N ALA A 148 -19.11 10.96 -5.12
CA ALA A 148 -17.89 11.17 -5.87
C ALA A 148 -17.57 10.05 -6.89
N LEU A 149 -18.27 8.92 -6.84
CA LEU A 149 -18.05 7.75 -7.71
C LEU A 149 -18.07 8.09 -9.21
N ASP A 150 -18.82 9.11 -9.62
CA ASP A 150 -18.91 9.55 -11.01
C ASP A 150 -17.61 10.17 -11.55
N TYR A 151 -16.68 10.56 -10.67
CA TYR A 151 -15.46 11.27 -11.04
C TYR A 151 -14.19 10.82 -10.31
N ILE A 152 -14.28 9.87 -9.36
CA ILE A 152 -13.10 9.24 -8.74
C ILE A 152 -12.79 7.88 -9.40
N PRO A 153 -11.52 7.55 -9.65
CA PRO A 153 -11.13 6.24 -10.14
C PRO A 153 -11.50 5.10 -9.16
N SER A 154 -11.85 3.92 -9.67
CA SER A 154 -12.22 2.75 -8.84
C SER A 154 -11.11 2.26 -7.88
N TYR A 155 -9.84 2.56 -8.19
CA TYR A 155 -8.74 2.30 -7.26
C TYR A 155 -8.81 3.21 -6.03
N ASP A 156 -9.09 4.50 -6.25
CA ASP A 156 -9.17 5.51 -5.18
C ASP A 156 -10.42 5.26 -4.32
N GLU A 157 -11.55 4.90 -4.94
CA GLU A 157 -12.75 4.40 -4.24
C GLU A 157 -12.41 3.28 -3.25
N ARG A 158 -11.66 2.28 -3.70
CA ARG A 158 -11.26 1.15 -2.85
C ARG A 158 -10.37 1.61 -1.69
N GLN A 159 -9.44 2.52 -1.94
CA GLN A 159 -8.57 3.09 -0.90
C GLN A 159 -9.36 3.86 0.15
N PHE A 160 -10.25 4.77 -0.26
CA PHE A 160 -11.08 5.53 0.68
C PHE A 160 -11.99 4.63 1.51
N SER A 161 -12.56 3.58 0.89
CA SER A 161 -13.39 2.60 1.58
C SER A 161 -12.62 1.82 2.66
N LEU A 162 -11.37 1.44 2.37
CA LEU A 162 -10.50 0.76 3.34
C LEU A 162 -10.15 1.68 4.52
N GLN A 163 -9.85 2.95 4.25
CA GLN A 163 -9.54 3.94 5.29
C GLN A 163 -10.75 4.21 6.19
N LEU A 164 -11.95 4.35 5.62
CA LEU A 164 -13.18 4.50 6.39
C LEU A 164 -13.49 3.31 7.28
N LYS A 165 -13.32 2.10 6.74
CA LYS A 165 -13.47 0.87 7.53
C LYS A 165 -12.52 0.87 8.72
N SER A 166 -11.25 1.24 8.50
CA SER A 166 -10.26 1.36 9.58
C SER A 166 -10.65 2.39 10.64
N LEU A 167 -11.23 3.54 10.26
CA LEU A 167 -11.73 4.54 11.21
C LEU A 167 -12.93 4.01 12.01
N GLY A 168 -13.85 3.30 11.36
CA GLY A 168 -14.99 2.65 12.01
C GLY A 168 -14.55 1.58 13.02
N ASP A 169 -13.61 0.72 12.63
CA ASP A 169 -13.03 -0.30 13.52
C ASP A 169 -12.35 0.34 14.74
N ARG A 170 -11.63 1.45 14.53
CA ARG A 170 -10.97 2.20 15.61
C ARG A 170 -11.98 2.89 16.53
N LEU A 171 -13.08 3.44 16.00
CA LEU A 171 -14.17 4.00 16.79
C LEU A 171 -14.79 2.94 17.70
N GLU A 172 -15.16 1.78 17.16
CA GLU A 172 -15.77 0.70 17.95
C GLU A 172 -14.83 0.18 19.04
N LYS A 173 -13.53 0.03 18.72
CA LYS A 173 -12.50 -0.34 19.70
C LYS A 173 -12.41 0.70 20.83
N THR A 174 -12.29 1.98 20.49
CA THR A 174 -12.16 3.08 21.47
C THR A 174 -13.42 3.20 22.34
N LYS A 175 -14.61 3.04 21.73
CA LYS A 175 -15.89 3.02 22.43
C LYS A 175 -15.98 1.87 23.42
N ALA A 176 -15.55 0.67 23.02
CA ALA A 176 -15.51 -0.50 23.89
C ALA A 176 -14.50 -0.38 25.05
N GLU A 177 -13.40 0.35 24.85
CA GLU A 177 -12.40 0.65 25.88
C GLU A 177 -12.90 1.69 26.91
N LEU A 178 -13.55 2.76 26.44
CA LEU A 178 -13.87 3.94 27.26
C LEU A 178 -15.28 3.92 27.87
N THR A 179 -16.21 3.14 27.30
CA THR A 179 -17.55 2.96 27.90
C THR A 179 -17.58 1.72 28.82
N PRO A 180 -18.09 1.84 30.06
CA PRO A 180 -18.20 0.69 30.95
C PRO A 180 -19.19 -0.32 30.36
N LYS A 181 -18.74 -1.57 30.16
CA LYS A 181 -19.64 -2.69 29.83
C LYS A 181 -20.83 -2.67 30.78
N ALA A 182 -22.04 -2.61 30.24
CA ALA A 182 -23.26 -2.79 31.02
C ALA A 182 -23.11 -4.10 31.82
N LYS A 183 -22.94 -3.99 33.14
CA LYS A 183 -22.97 -5.15 34.03
C LYS A 183 -24.39 -5.69 33.94
N PHE A 184 -24.55 -6.81 33.23
CA PHE A 184 -25.72 -7.66 33.31
C PHE A 184 -26.11 -7.83 34.77
N SER A 185 -27.18 -7.14 35.19
CA SER A 185 -27.74 -7.30 36.53
C SER A 185 -28.55 -8.59 36.54
N PHE A 186 -28.06 -9.60 37.24
CA PHE A 186 -28.82 -10.81 37.53
C PHE A 186 -30.04 -10.46 38.40
N LYS A 187 -31.25 -10.56 37.86
CA LYS A 187 -32.48 -10.68 38.66
C LYS A 187 -32.92 -12.15 38.68
N SER A 188 -32.69 -12.80 39.81
CA SER A 188 -33.18 -14.15 40.09
C SER A 188 -34.66 -14.11 40.51
N ARG A 189 -35.49 -14.99 39.95
CA ARG A 189 -36.66 -15.55 40.67
C ARG A 189 -37.02 -16.96 40.17
N LYS A 190 -37.10 -17.90 41.12
CA LYS A 190 -37.42 -19.34 41.01
C LYS A 190 -38.87 -19.64 40.59
N LYS A 191 -39.10 -20.62 39.71
CA LYS A 191 -39.65 -21.98 40.01
C LYS A 191 -39.86 -22.87 38.74
N LYS A 192 -39.55 -24.17 38.93
CA LYS A 192 -39.66 -25.39 38.08
C LYS A 192 -41.14 -25.85 37.83
N PRO A 193 -41.43 -27.02 37.21
CA PRO A 193 -40.99 -27.58 35.90
C PRO A 193 -42.17 -28.23 35.10
N SER A 194 -42.07 -28.41 33.78
CA SER A 194 -42.72 -29.56 33.12
C SER A 194 -42.05 -29.94 31.79
N VAL A 195 -41.92 -31.24 31.62
CA VAL A 195 -41.23 -32.00 30.58
C VAL A 195 -42.12 -32.12 29.34
N LEU A 196 -41.53 -32.04 28.13
CA LEU A 196 -41.53 -33.11 27.10
C LEU A 196 -40.83 -32.65 25.81
N LYS A 197 -40.05 -33.60 25.25
CA LYS A 197 -39.16 -33.53 24.09
C LYS A 197 -39.92 -33.46 22.75
N ALA A 198 -39.37 -32.77 21.74
CA ALA A 198 -38.95 -33.36 20.45
C ALA A 198 -38.30 -32.32 19.52
N THR A 199 -37.04 -32.62 19.19
CA THR A 199 -36.26 -32.46 17.95
C THR A 199 -36.69 -31.53 16.79
N LEU A 200 -35.65 -30.85 16.27
CA LEU A 200 -35.37 -30.36 14.90
C LEU A 200 -35.72 -28.90 14.51
N THR A 201 -34.65 -28.26 14.02
CA THR A 201 -34.55 -27.15 13.04
C THR A 201 -34.94 -25.75 13.49
N GLU A 202 -33.97 -25.03 14.04
CA GLU A 202 -33.90 -23.57 13.91
C GLU A 202 -33.13 -23.23 12.61
N LYS A 203 -33.86 -22.61 11.68
CA LYS A 203 -33.29 -21.82 10.58
C LYS A 203 -32.83 -20.49 11.19
N GLU A 204 -31.53 -20.22 11.15
CA GLU A 204 -31.02 -18.85 11.21
C GLU A 204 -31.23 -18.15 9.85
N PRO A 205 -31.57 -16.85 9.84
CA PRO A 205 -31.69 -16.09 8.61
C PRO A 205 -30.30 -15.72 8.08
N GLU A 206 -30.06 -16.21 6.87
CA GLU A 206 -29.03 -15.87 5.88
C GLU A 206 -28.09 -14.70 6.21
N THR A 207 -26.88 -15.03 6.68
CA THR A 207 -25.70 -14.22 6.45
C THR A 207 -25.28 -14.35 4.99
N ASP A 208 -25.47 -13.27 4.23
CA ASP A 208 -24.99 -13.14 2.85
C ASP A 208 -23.46 -13.23 2.82
N ASN A 209 -22.97 -14.42 2.49
CA ASN A 209 -21.57 -14.75 2.25
C ASN A 209 -21.10 -14.04 0.97
N LYS A 210 -20.63 -12.79 1.08
CA LYS A 210 -19.69 -12.26 0.09
C LYS A 210 -18.30 -12.82 0.40
N LYS A 211 -18.05 -13.99 -0.18
CA LYS A 211 -16.71 -14.57 -0.38
C LYS A 211 -15.75 -13.48 -0.86
N ASP A 212 -14.66 -13.38 -0.12
CA ASP A 212 -13.41 -12.74 -0.49
C ASP A 212 -12.98 -13.25 -1.88
N LEU A 213 -13.27 -12.48 -2.93
CA LEU A 213 -12.79 -12.75 -4.28
C LEU A 213 -11.33 -12.25 -4.37
N LEU A 214 -10.43 -12.97 -3.71
CA LEU A 214 -9.04 -13.03 -4.17
C LEU A 214 -9.08 -13.85 -5.47
N SER A 215 -8.50 -13.29 -6.53
CA SER A 215 -8.46 -13.94 -7.85
C SER A 215 -8.00 -15.39 -7.75
N ASP A 216 -8.43 -16.25 -8.69
CA ASP A 216 -8.05 -17.67 -8.80
C ASP A 216 -6.53 -17.92 -8.99
N ALA A 217 -5.65 -16.94 -8.76
CA ALA A 217 -4.19 -17.02 -8.91
C ALA A 217 -3.41 -16.50 -7.69
N THR A 218 -4.08 -16.24 -6.56
CA THR A 218 -3.41 -15.76 -5.33
C THR A 218 -3.19 -16.91 -4.34
N VAL A 219 -1.95 -17.12 -3.91
CA VAL A 219 -1.58 -18.07 -2.85
C VAL A 219 -1.53 -17.33 -1.52
N LEU A 220 -2.30 -17.81 -0.54
CA LEU A 220 -2.33 -17.26 0.81
C LEU A 220 -1.62 -18.19 1.79
N LEU A 221 -0.63 -17.64 2.50
CA LEU A 221 0.07 -18.25 3.63
C LEU A 221 -0.12 -17.33 4.83
N LYS A 222 -0.96 -17.74 5.78
CA LYS A 222 -1.36 -16.87 6.88
C LYS A 222 -1.57 -17.58 8.20
N ASP A 223 -1.45 -16.83 9.28
CA ASP A 223 -1.80 -17.25 10.65
C ASP A 223 -1.01 -18.48 11.12
N GLU A 224 0.26 -18.55 10.73
CA GLU A 224 1.16 -19.67 11.04
C GLU A 224 2.25 -19.25 12.01
N SER A 225 2.74 -20.20 12.80
CA SER A 225 3.84 -19.95 13.73
C SER A 225 4.73 -21.17 13.92
N ASN A 226 6.04 -20.95 14.10
CA ASN A 226 7.03 -22.01 14.34
C ASN A 226 6.99 -23.13 13.28
N THR A 227 6.87 -22.75 12.01
CA THR A 227 6.72 -23.71 10.91
C THR A 227 7.49 -23.29 9.67
N ILE A 228 7.77 -24.26 8.79
CA ILE A 228 8.39 -24.03 7.48
C ILE A 228 7.29 -24.08 6.42
N LEU A 229 7.08 -22.97 5.72
CA LEU A 229 6.07 -22.83 4.67
C LEU A 229 6.74 -22.90 3.30
N ARG A 230 6.19 -23.72 2.40
CA ARG A 230 6.69 -23.88 1.03
C ARG A 230 5.56 -23.71 0.02
N LEU A 231 5.87 -23.14 -1.15
CA LEU A 231 4.91 -22.92 -2.23
C LEU A 231 4.26 -24.24 -2.73
N GLY A 232 5.04 -25.33 -2.74
CA GLY A 232 4.70 -26.61 -3.38
C GLY A 232 3.72 -27.55 -2.65
N GLN A 233 2.99 -27.12 -1.62
CA GLN A 233 1.95 -27.95 -0.97
C GLN A 233 0.53 -27.74 -1.53
N LYS A 234 0.35 -26.88 -2.54
CA LYS A 234 -0.94 -26.68 -3.21
C LYS A 234 -0.73 -26.76 -4.72
N THR A 235 -1.49 -27.62 -5.39
CA THR A 235 -1.45 -27.78 -6.85
C THR A 235 -1.79 -26.44 -7.52
N ILE A 236 -0.78 -25.75 -8.04
CA ILE A 236 -0.94 -24.48 -8.76
C ILE A 236 -0.92 -24.82 -10.26
N GLU A 237 -2.09 -24.79 -10.90
CA GLU A 237 -2.24 -25.05 -12.35
C GLU A 237 -1.81 -23.85 -13.21
N LYS A 238 -1.51 -22.70 -12.61
CA LYS A 238 -1.20 -21.44 -13.29
C LYS A 238 0.29 -21.13 -13.28
N LYS A 239 0.81 -20.68 -14.43
CA LYS A 239 2.22 -20.31 -14.58
C LYS A 239 2.63 -19.05 -13.82
N SER A 240 1.69 -18.16 -13.50
CA SER A 240 1.94 -16.89 -12.81
C SER A 240 0.96 -16.68 -11.66
N ILE A 241 1.48 -16.32 -10.49
CA ILE A 241 0.72 -16.17 -9.24
C ILE A 241 1.10 -14.91 -8.45
N ASP A 242 0.21 -14.52 -7.55
CA ASP A 242 0.49 -13.56 -6.48
C ASP A 242 0.56 -14.28 -5.13
N VAL A 243 1.44 -13.83 -4.22
CA VAL A 243 1.59 -14.44 -2.89
C VAL A 243 1.28 -13.41 -1.81
N LEU A 244 0.41 -13.79 -0.88
CA LEU A 244 0.11 -13.02 0.33
C LEU A 244 0.59 -13.78 1.56
N LEU A 245 1.54 -13.18 2.28
CA LEU A 245 2.04 -13.63 3.57
C LEU A 245 1.43 -12.74 4.66
N SER A 246 0.71 -13.31 5.63
CA SER A 246 0.09 -12.50 6.70
C SER A 246 0.15 -13.16 8.06
N ASN A 247 0.42 -12.39 9.12
CA ASN A 247 0.37 -12.87 10.51
C ASN A 247 1.27 -14.11 10.73
N LEU A 248 2.54 -14.01 10.37
CA LEU A 248 3.52 -15.10 10.50
C LEU A 248 4.49 -14.82 11.64
N ARG A 249 4.81 -15.84 12.43
CA ARG A 249 5.78 -15.70 13.52
C ARG A 249 6.75 -16.87 13.65
N SER A 250 8.04 -16.60 13.76
CA SER A 250 9.05 -17.66 13.93
C SER A 250 9.02 -18.69 12.79
N CYS A 251 8.81 -18.23 11.56
CA CYS A 251 8.62 -19.08 10.39
C CYS A 251 9.78 -18.96 9.40
N ILE A 252 10.00 -20.04 8.65
CA ILE A 252 10.83 -20.02 7.44
C ILE A 252 9.90 -20.15 6.25
N VAL A 253 9.86 -19.16 5.39
CA VAL A 253 9.00 -19.15 4.19
C VAL A 253 9.89 -19.30 2.97
N ILE A 254 9.63 -20.31 2.15
CA ILE A 254 10.40 -20.60 0.94
C ILE A 254 9.45 -20.59 -0.25
N LEU A 255 9.52 -19.51 -1.04
CA LEU A 255 8.70 -19.29 -2.22
C LEU A 255 9.40 -19.67 -3.53
N GLU A 256 10.71 -19.98 -3.47
CA GLU A 256 11.49 -20.40 -4.64
C GLU A 256 10.94 -21.69 -5.24
N ASP A 257 10.35 -21.58 -6.44
CA ASP A 257 9.91 -22.72 -7.25
C ASP A 257 10.18 -22.44 -8.74
N PRO A 258 11.06 -23.21 -9.41
CA PRO A 258 11.38 -23.01 -10.83
C PRO A 258 10.20 -23.17 -11.79
N SER A 259 9.10 -23.81 -11.35
CA SER A 259 7.93 -24.08 -12.18
C SER A 259 6.89 -22.96 -12.15
N ILE A 260 7.02 -22.00 -11.23
CA ILE A 260 6.03 -20.96 -10.98
C ILE A 260 6.70 -19.57 -11.06
N THR A 261 6.08 -18.66 -11.81
CA THR A 261 6.48 -17.25 -11.79
C THR A 261 5.65 -16.48 -10.76
N ILE A 262 6.32 -15.75 -9.87
CA ILE A 262 5.64 -14.91 -8.89
C ILE A 262 5.60 -13.49 -9.44
N SER A 263 4.40 -12.93 -9.56
CA SER A 263 4.16 -11.59 -10.14
C SER A 263 4.13 -10.51 -9.06
N ALA A 264 3.58 -10.82 -7.88
CA ALA A 264 3.60 -9.93 -6.73
C ALA A 264 3.71 -10.70 -5.42
N VAL A 265 4.40 -10.11 -4.43
CA VAL A 265 4.43 -10.60 -3.05
C VAL A 265 4.02 -9.51 -2.10
N HIS A 266 2.97 -9.78 -1.33
CA HIS A 266 2.47 -8.89 -0.29
C HIS A 266 2.75 -9.53 1.07
N ILE A 267 3.43 -8.80 1.96
CA ILE A 267 3.81 -9.29 3.29
C ILE A 267 3.18 -8.37 4.31
N LYS A 268 2.47 -8.93 5.29
CA LYS A 268 1.80 -8.16 6.34
C LYS A 268 1.98 -8.78 7.73
N ASN A 269 2.39 -7.99 8.71
CA ASN A 269 2.47 -8.42 10.12
C ASN A 269 3.28 -9.72 10.28
N VAL A 270 4.58 -9.61 10.04
CA VAL A 270 5.52 -10.74 10.12
C VAL A 270 6.62 -10.46 11.13
N GLN A 271 6.90 -11.43 12.00
CA GLN A 271 7.88 -11.28 13.06
C GLN A 271 8.76 -12.52 13.23
N ASP A 272 10.05 -12.34 13.51
CA ASP A 272 10.99 -13.45 13.77
C ASP A 272 11.09 -14.43 12.59
N CYS A 273 10.98 -13.99 11.34
CA CYS A 273 10.89 -14.88 10.18
C CYS A 273 12.09 -14.78 9.23
N VAL A 274 12.34 -15.87 8.50
CA VAL A 274 13.22 -15.89 7.32
C VAL A 274 12.35 -16.10 6.09
N ILE A 275 12.37 -15.17 5.14
CA ILE A 275 11.52 -15.19 3.94
C ILE A 275 12.40 -15.24 2.69
N LEU A 276 12.39 -16.37 2.01
CA LEU A 276 13.05 -16.58 0.73
C LEU A 276 12.04 -16.43 -0.40
N CYS A 277 12.05 -15.26 -1.03
CA CYS A 277 11.19 -14.96 -2.15
C CYS A 277 11.76 -15.47 -3.49
N GLY A 278 13.08 -15.61 -3.60
CA GLY A 278 13.74 -15.87 -4.87
C GLY A 278 13.62 -14.70 -5.84
N LYS A 279 13.70 -15.02 -7.14
CA LYS A 279 13.45 -14.05 -8.22
C LYS A 279 11.94 -13.95 -8.51
N ILE A 280 11.41 -12.75 -8.35
CA ILE A 280 10.03 -12.36 -8.62
C ILE A 280 10.01 -11.45 -9.85
N ASP A 281 9.10 -11.73 -10.78
CA ASP A 281 8.88 -10.93 -11.99
C ASP A 281 7.87 -9.80 -11.73
N GLY A 282 8.15 -8.98 -10.71
CA GLY A 282 7.29 -7.84 -10.36
C GLY A 282 7.66 -7.17 -9.04
N SER A 283 6.65 -6.86 -8.23
CA SER A 283 6.82 -5.99 -7.05
C SER A 283 6.59 -6.70 -5.72
N VAL A 284 7.32 -6.27 -4.70
CA VAL A 284 7.16 -6.71 -3.32
C VAL A 284 6.72 -5.53 -2.46
N LEU A 285 5.62 -5.73 -1.73
CA LEU A 285 5.04 -4.73 -0.85
C LEU A 285 4.93 -5.30 0.57
N ILE A 286 5.51 -4.60 1.53
CA ILE A 286 5.61 -5.06 2.91
C ILE A 286 4.97 -4.03 3.84
N TYR A 287 4.15 -4.52 4.76
CA TYR A 287 3.55 -3.76 5.85
C TYR A 287 3.83 -4.47 7.17
N ASP A 288 4.50 -3.82 8.12
CA ASP A 288 4.77 -4.36 9.44
C ASP A 288 5.61 -5.66 9.38
N ILE A 289 6.93 -5.50 9.35
CA ILE A 289 7.91 -6.60 9.44
C ILE A 289 8.92 -6.32 10.55
N LYS A 290 9.13 -7.29 11.43
CA LYS A 290 9.94 -7.10 12.64
C LYS A 290 10.95 -8.23 12.84
N HIS A 291 12.17 -7.89 13.20
CA HIS A 291 13.22 -8.86 13.59
C HIS A 291 13.29 -10.06 12.63
N SER A 292 13.47 -9.78 11.33
CA SER A 292 13.31 -10.77 10.26
C SER A 292 14.40 -10.65 9.20
N LEU A 293 14.64 -11.74 8.45
CA LEU A 293 15.50 -11.78 7.27
C LEU A 293 14.64 -11.92 6.02
N LEU A 294 14.78 -11.00 5.07
CA LEU A 294 14.15 -11.07 3.75
C LEU A 294 15.21 -11.30 2.67
N VAL A 295 14.99 -12.27 1.79
CA VAL A 295 15.85 -12.55 0.63
C VAL A 295 15.00 -12.46 -0.63
N VAL A 296 15.29 -11.48 -1.48
CA VAL A 296 14.39 -11.15 -2.60
C VAL A 296 15.09 -10.57 -3.83
N GLY A 297 14.76 -11.09 -5.00
CA GLY A 297 15.06 -10.47 -6.29
C GLY A 297 13.77 -9.95 -6.91
N CYS A 298 13.65 -8.66 -7.21
CA CYS A 298 12.42 -8.10 -7.80
C CYS A 298 12.65 -6.81 -8.59
N HIS A 299 11.59 -6.29 -9.23
CA HIS A 299 11.65 -5.00 -9.91
C HIS A 299 11.46 -3.82 -8.95
N GLN A 300 10.46 -3.89 -8.06
CA GLN A 300 10.18 -2.84 -7.07
C GLN A 300 10.03 -3.45 -5.68
N LEU A 301 10.63 -2.79 -4.69
CA LEU A 301 10.49 -3.14 -3.27
C LEU A 301 10.02 -1.91 -2.50
N ARG A 302 8.87 -2.05 -1.82
CA ARG A 302 8.31 -1.02 -0.93
C ARG A 302 8.01 -1.61 0.43
N ILE A 303 8.46 -0.92 1.47
CA ILE A 303 8.39 -1.39 2.84
C ILE A 303 7.81 -0.27 3.71
N HIS A 304 6.75 -0.58 4.44
CA HIS A 304 6.14 0.28 5.43
C HIS A 304 6.25 -0.40 6.80
N ASP A 305 6.76 0.31 7.80
CA ASP A 305 6.91 -0.19 9.18
C ASP A 305 7.82 -1.44 9.30
N ALA A 306 9.10 -1.31 8.92
CA ALA A 306 10.12 -2.32 9.20
C ALA A 306 10.93 -1.99 10.45
N ASN A 307 11.13 -2.96 11.35
CA ASN A 307 11.93 -2.77 12.57
C ASN A 307 12.93 -3.91 12.74
N GLU A 308 14.23 -3.60 12.77
CA GLU A 308 15.31 -4.58 12.90
C GLU A 308 15.21 -5.67 11.81
N VAL A 309 15.44 -5.29 10.54
CA VAL A 309 15.25 -6.21 9.40
C VAL A 309 16.49 -6.26 8.54
N ASP A 310 17.02 -7.46 8.35
CA ASP A 310 18.07 -7.72 7.37
C ASP A 310 17.42 -8.06 6.03
N ILE A 311 17.92 -7.46 4.95
CA ILE A 311 17.40 -7.70 3.61
C ILE A 311 18.56 -8.00 2.66
N LEU A 312 18.61 -9.23 2.14
CA LEU A 312 19.40 -9.53 0.96
C LEU A 312 18.55 -9.27 -0.28
N MET A 313 18.89 -8.25 -1.07
CA MET A 313 18.10 -7.86 -2.22
C MET A 313 18.85 -7.79 -3.54
N HIS A 314 18.14 -8.12 -4.61
CA HIS A 314 18.47 -7.77 -5.98
C HIS A 314 17.30 -6.98 -6.59
N VAL A 315 17.41 -5.66 -6.62
CA VAL A 315 16.31 -4.77 -7.03
C VAL A 315 16.73 -3.93 -8.22
N THR A 316 15.93 -3.95 -9.29
CA THR A 316 16.22 -3.22 -10.54
C THR A 316 15.69 -1.77 -10.54
N SER A 317 15.01 -1.36 -9.48
CA SER A 317 14.69 0.04 -9.16
C SER A 317 15.05 0.36 -7.71
N ARG A 318 15.07 1.65 -7.37
CA ARG A 318 15.39 2.07 -6.00
C ARG A 318 14.34 1.57 -5.00
N PRO A 319 14.74 0.79 -3.99
CA PRO A 319 13.82 0.33 -2.94
C PRO A 319 13.39 1.51 -2.07
N ILE A 320 12.15 1.47 -1.58
CA ILE A 320 11.57 2.55 -0.76
C ILE A 320 11.22 2.00 0.62
N ILE A 321 11.59 2.73 1.68
CA ILE A 321 11.15 2.46 3.05
C ILE A 321 10.36 3.66 3.60
N GLU A 322 9.38 3.38 4.45
CA GLU A 322 8.57 4.36 5.19
C GLU A 322 8.38 3.85 6.63
N ASP A 323 8.37 4.76 7.61
CA ASP A 323 8.18 4.45 9.05
C ASP A 323 9.02 3.28 9.58
N SER A 324 10.23 3.13 9.06
CA SER A 324 11.09 1.99 9.33
C SER A 324 12.31 2.39 10.15
N THR A 325 12.86 1.46 10.95
CA THR A 325 14.07 1.65 11.76
C THR A 325 14.92 0.37 11.78
N GLY A 326 16.24 0.51 11.79
CA GLY A 326 17.14 -0.65 11.89
C GLY A 326 17.09 -1.59 10.69
N VAL A 327 16.95 -1.06 9.47
CA VAL A 327 17.00 -1.84 8.23
C VAL A 327 18.44 -2.03 7.77
N THR A 328 18.87 -3.25 7.48
CA THR A 328 20.21 -3.53 6.97
C THR A 328 20.12 -4.17 5.60
N SER A 329 20.71 -3.54 4.58
CA SER A 329 20.63 -4.02 3.19
C SER A 329 21.92 -4.67 2.72
N GLY A 330 21.83 -5.89 2.20
CA GLY A 330 22.93 -6.62 1.59
C GLY A 330 22.63 -7.05 0.16
N LYS A 331 23.69 -7.32 -0.60
CA LYS A 331 23.56 -7.80 -1.99
C LYS A 331 23.09 -9.25 -2.02
N TYR A 332 21.99 -9.52 -2.71
CA TYR A 332 21.60 -10.87 -3.08
C TYR A 332 22.27 -11.29 -4.40
N ILE A 333 22.94 -12.44 -4.40
CA ILE A 333 23.73 -12.91 -5.54
C ILE A 333 22.86 -13.84 -6.39
N ILE A 334 22.31 -13.30 -7.47
CA ILE A 334 21.58 -14.05 -8.51
C ILE A 334 22.28 -13.94 -9.86
N GLN A 335 22.10 -14.94 -10.73
CA GLN A 335 22.70 -14.99 -12.07
C GLN A 335 21.92 -14.10 -13.04
N THR A 336 22.12 -12.79 -12.96
CA THR A 336 21.59 -11.81 -13.92
C THR A 336 22.58 -10.67 -14.11
N ASP A 337 22.54 -10.05 -15.29
CA ASP A 337 23.34 -8.87 -15.65
C ASP A 337 22.63 -7.55 -15.28
N ASP A 338 21.45 -7.62 -14.67
CA ASP A 338 20.67 -6.46 -14.27
C ASP A 338 21.40 -5.62 -13.19
N ILE A 339 21.13 -4.31 -13.21
CA ILE A 339 21.59 -3.39 -12.18
C ILE A 339 20.88 -3.71 -10.88
N ASN A 340 21.65 -3.76 -9.78
CA ASN A 340 21.13 -3.98 -8.44
C ASN A 340 21.30 -2.71 -7.57
N TYR A 341 20.17 -2.12 -7.16
CA TYR A 341 20.10 -0.92 -6.32
C TYR A 341 20.02 -1.21 -4.81
N PHE A 342 20.55 -2.36 -4.35
CA PHE A 342 20.50 -2.75 -2.92
C PHE A 342 21.10 -1.70 -1.97
N ASP A 343 22.05 -0.90 -2.43
CA ASP A 343 22.75 0.13 -1.65
C ASP A 343 22.16 1.55 -1.82
N GLN A 344 20.99 1.67 -2.46
CA GLN A 344 20.33 2.95 -2.76
C GLN A 344 18.87 2.96 -2.29
N ILE A 345 18.65 2.72 -1.00
CA ILE A 345 17.32 2.81 -0.39
C ILE A 345 16.89 4.28 -0.25
N GLU A 346 15.69 4.59 -0.74
CA GLU A 346 15.00 5.85 -0.53
C GLU A 346 14.14 5.76 0.73
N ASP A 347 14.48 6.54 1.76
CA ASP A 347 13.67 6.68 2.97
C ASP A 347 12.69 7.84 2.79
N PHE A 348 11.42 7.50 2.62
CA PHE A 348 10.38 8.45 2.25
C PHE A 348 10.12 9.51 3.33
N ASN A 349 10.23 9.14 4.61
CA ASN A 349 9.99 10.05 5.73
C ASN A 349 11.25 10.85 6.13
N TRP A 350 12.39 10.59 5.49
CA TRP A 350 13.64 11.28 5.75
C TRP A 350 13.90 12.44 4.78
N LEU A 351 13.36 13.62 5.09
CA LEU A 351 13.46 14.81 4.24
C LEU A 351 14.79 15.59 4.38
N LYS A 352 15.79 15.06 5.09
CA LYS A 352 17.07 15.75 5.35
C LYS A 352 18.12 15.40 4.28
N LYS A 353 19.08 16.31 4.07
CA LYS A 353 20.19 16.10 3.10
C LYS A 353 21.20 15.02 3.52
N GLN A 354 21.29 14.72 4.82
CA GLN A 354 22.19 13.69 5.33
C GLN A 354 21.63 12.29 5.08
N ALA A 355 22.47 11.27 5.10
CA ALA A 355 22.02 9.88 5.00
C ALA A 355 20.96 9.56 6.08
N SER A 356 19.96 8.76 5.71
CA SER A 356 18.97 8.30 6.68
C SER A 356 19.64 7.42 7.74
N PRO A 357 19.33 7.62 9.03
CA PRO A 357 19.78 6.72 10.09
C PRO A 357 18.97 5.42 10.16
N ASN A 358 17.86 5.33 9.42
CA ASN A 358 16.91 4.23 9.52
C ASN A 358 17.34 2.98 8.76
N TRP A 359 18.34 3.11 7.88
CA TRP A 359 18.91 1.99 7.17
C TRP A 359 20.43 2.10 7.00
N THR A 360 21.08 0.95 6.84
CA THR A 360 22.53 0.87 6.57
C THR A 360 22.83 -0.24 5.57
N VAL A 361 24.03 -0.21 4.96
CA VAL A 361 24.52 -1.29 4.12
C VAL A 361 25.18 -2.35 5.00
N MET A 362 24.79 -3.61 4.80
CA MET A 362 25.32 -4.79 5.45
C MET A 362 26.83 -4.93 5.17
N SER A 363 27.59 -5.43 6.15
CA SER A 363 29.00 -5.77 5.92
C SER A 363 29.12 -6.88 4.87
N ASN A 364 30.19 -6.82 4.07
CA ASN A 364 30.45 -7.84 3.04
C ASN A 364 30.54 -9.25 3.63
N ASP A 365 31.07 -9.40 4.84
CA ASP A 365 31.21 -10.70 5.50
C ASP A 365 29.86 -11.27 5.92
N ARG A 366 28.98 -10.45 6.53
CA ARG A 366 27.62 -10.89 6.89
C ARG A 366 26.81 -11.21 5.64
N ALA A 367 26.90 -10.39 4.60
CA ALA A 367 26.21 -10.66 3.34
C ALA A 367 26.68 -11.98 2.70
N ARG A 368 28.00 -12.26 2.73
CA ARG A 368 28.55 -13.54 2.24
C ARG A 368 28.11 -14.73 3.08
N GLU A 369 28.15 -14.61 4.40
CA GLU A 369 27.69 -15.63 5.34
C GLU A 369 26.23 -16.00 5.07
N LEU A 370 25.34 -15.01 5.01
CA LEU A 370 23.93 -15.22 4.69
C LEU A 370 23.75 -15.85 3.30
N ASN A 371 24.40 -15.32 2.24
CA ASN A 371 24.32 -15.92 0.90
C ASN A 371 24.85 -17.37 0.84
N GLN A 372 25.75 -17.78 1.77
CA GLN A 372 26.22 -19.16 1.87
C GLN A 372 25.22 -20.05 2.63
N ALA A 373 24.72 -19.58 3.78
CA ALA A 373 23.76 -20.31 4.60
C ALA A 373 22.44 -20.61 3.86
N LEU A 374 22.04 -19.71 2.95
CA LEU A 374 20.83 -19.87 2.14
C LEU A 374 20.93 -20.96 1.06
N LYS A 375 22.11 -21.53 0.82
CA LYS A 375 22.31 -22.63 -0.15
C LYS A 375 22.09 -24.02 0.45
N THR A 376 21.96 -24.12 1.76
CA THR A 376 21.76 -25.37 2.49
C THR A 376 20.29 -25.51 2.91
N ASP A 377 19.82 -26.75 3.09
CA ASP A 377 18.48 -27.00 3.62
C ASP A 377 18.34 -26.41 5.02
N MET A 378 17.50 -25.37 5.14
CA MET A 378 17.27 -24.70 6.41
C MET A 378 16.24 -25.44 7.26
N THR A 379 16.48 -25.43 8.55
CA THR A 379 15.60 -25.95 9.59
C THR A 379 15.23 -24.83 10.57
N LEU A 380 14.18 -25.02 11.36
CA LEU A 380 13.78 -24.03 12.37
C LEU A 380 14.86 -23.77 13.42
N THR A 381 15.82 -24.68 13.61
CA THR A 381 16.94 -24.46 14.52
C THR A 381 17.96 -23.47 13.99
N ASP A 382 17.97 -23.19 12.69
CA ASP A 382 18.88 -22.21 12.06
C ASP A 382 18.36 -20.77 12.18
N LEU A 383 17.06 -20.60 12.45
CA LEU A 383 16.36 -19.32 12.47
C LEU A 383 17.07 -18.28 13.38
N PRO A 384 17.48 -18.58 14.63
CA PRO A 384 18.18 -17.61 15.47
C PRO A 384 19.53 -17.11 14.91
N HIS A 385 20.21 -17.91 14.09
CA HIS A 385 21.51 -17.54 13.50
C HIS A 385 21.37 -16.68 12.24
N LEU A 386 20.23 -16.81 11.55
CA LEU A 386 19.91 -16.10 10.32
C LEU A 386 19.27 -14.75 10.58
N LEU A 387 18.56 -14.59 11.70
CA LEU A 387 17.93 -13.34 12.08
C LEU A 387 18.96 -12.25 12.41
N PRO A 388 18.54 -10.96 12.34
CA PRO A 388 19.38 -9.86 12.79
C PRO A 388 19.84 -10.06 14.23
N ASN A 389 21.08 -9.68 14.54
CA ASN A 389 21.55 -9.73 15.91
C ASN A 389 20.75 -8.73 16.76
N LYS A 390 20.28 -9.17 17.93
CA LYS A 390 19.73 -8.25 18.92
C LYS A 390 20.86 -7.33 19.41
N ASN A 391 20.76 -6.05 19.06
CA ASN A 391 21.66 -5.02 19.59
C ASN A 391 21.42 -4.77 21.08
#